data_AF-A0A1B7P6I5-F1
#
_entry.id   AF-A0A1B7P6I5-F1
#
_cell.length_a   1.000
_cell.length_b   1.000
_cell.length_c   1.000
_cell.angle_alpha   90.00
_cell.angle_beta   90.00
_cell.angle_gamma   90.00
#
_symmetry.space_group_name_H-M   'P 1'
#
loop_
_entity.id
_entity.type
_entity.pdbx_description
1 polymer ?
#
loop_
_entity_poly.entity_id
_entity_poly.type
_entity_poly.pdbx_seq_one_letter_code
_entity_poly.pdbx_strand_id
1 'polypeptide(L)'
;MALAPAFIPVMLRLSHLSTPILIDPGITHGSLLRLIQNEIQSRSPHLMEDCTFEGLEILWDQTAVPGNVFPPASPLDQYNLQATLSLLRMRQGRDVLCLKITHVKGAVMSLV
;
A
#
# COMPACT_ATOMS: atom_id res chain seq x y z
N MET A 1 -15.03 4.57 27.62
CA MET A 1 -15.56 3.97 26.37
C MET A 1 -14.39 3.77 25.43
N ALA A 2 -13.94 2.53 25.24
CA ALA A 2 -12.94 2.25 24.21
C ALA A 2 -13.68 2.25 22.86
N LEU A 3 -13.56 3.33 22.10
CA LEU A 3 -13.93 3.32 20.69
C LEU A 3 -13.11 2.19 20.06
N ALA A 4 -13.78 1.12 19.61
CA ALA A 4 -13.14 0.09 18.80
C ALA A 4 -12.32 0.82 17.73
N PRO A 5 -11.03 0.47 17.55
CA PRO A 5 -10.19 1.25 16.67
C PRO A 5 -10.77 1.16 15.25
N ALA A 6 -11.29 2.29 14.75
CA ALA A 6 -11.91 2.34 13.44
C ALA A 6 -10.88 1.91 12.39
N PHE A 7 -11.28 0.96 11.53
CA PHE A 7 -10.45 0.52 10.41
C PHE A 7 -10.03 1.70 9.55
N ILE A 8 -8.82 1.62 8.99
CA ILE A 8 -8.25 2.66 8.14
C ILE A 8 -8.57 2.31 6.69
N PRO A 9 -9.45 3.07 6.01
CA PRO A 9 -9.71 2.87 4.60
C PRO A 9 -8.53 3.37 3.78
N VAL A 10 -7.95 2.51 2.94
CA VAL A 10 -6.82 2.85 2.07
C VAL A 10 -7.03 2.24 0.68
N MET A 11 -6.61 2.95 -0.36
CA MET A 11 -6.53 2.37 -1.70
C MET A 11 -5.22 1.59 -1.84
N LEU A 12 -5.30 0.28 -2.07
CA LEU A 12 -4.16 -0.54 -2.45
C LEU A 12 -3.97 -0.47 -3.96
N ARG A 13 -2.81 0.00 -4.41
CA ARG A 13 -2.43 0.03 -5.83
C ARG A 13 -1.39 -1.04 -6.13
N LEU A 14 -1.75 -1.93 -7.06
CA LEU A 14 -0.97 -3.05 -7.56
C LEU A 14 -0.75 -2.83 -9.07
N SER A 15 0.32 -2.14 -9.44
CA SER A 15 0.57 -1.71 -10.83
C SER A 15 -0.59 -0.92 -11.43
N HIS A 16 -1.44 -1.57 -12.24
CA HIS A 16 -2.61 -0.98 -12.90
C HIS A 16 -3.92 -1.25 -12.15
N LEU A 17 -3.92 -2.11 -11.13
CA LEU A 17 -5.09 -2.38 -10.30
C LEU A 17 -5.12 -1.47 -9.08
N SER A 18 -6.29 -0.96 -8.75
CA SER A 18 -6.55 -0.18 -7.53
C SER A 18 -7.74 -0.80 -6.80
N THR A 19 -7.51 -1.27 -5.58
CA THR A 19 -8.53 -1.96 -4.77
C THR A 19 -8.65 -1.29 -3.41
N PRO A 20 -9.87 -0.92 -2.96
CA PRO A 20 -10.05 -0.44 -1.60
C PRO A 20 -9.82 -1.57 -0.60
N ILE A 21 -8.99 -1.32 0.41
CA ILE A 21 -8.76 -2.23 1.53
C ILE A 21 -9.02 -1.52 2.86
N LEU A 22 -9.38 -2.30 3.87
CA LEU A 22 -9.52 -1.84 5.25
C LEU A 22 -8.36 -2.39 6.06
N ILE A 23 -7.57 -1.50 6.64
CA ILE A 23 -6.40 -1.86 7.45
C ILE A 23 -6.76 -1.75 8.93
N ASP A 24 -6.49 -2.82 9.67
CA ASP A 24 -6.53 -2.78 11.13
C ASP A 24 -5.36 -1.93 11.64
N PRO A 25 -5.58 -0.89 12.46
CA PRO A 25 -4.48 -0.07 12.99
C PRO A 25 -3.48 -0.85 13.87
N GLY A 26 -3.89 -1.97 14.46
CA GLY A 26 -3.03 -2.90 15.20
C GLY A 26 -2.33 -3.93 14.32
N ILE A 27 -2.47 -3.85 12.99
CA ILE A 27 -1.84 -4.82 12.08
C ILE A 27 -0.31 -4.80 12.21
N THR A 28 0.28 -5.99 12.20
CA THR A 28 1.74 -6.13 12.11
C THR A 28 2.18 -6.06 10.65
N HIS A 29 3.42 -5.65 10.40
CA HIS A 29 3.97 -5.57 9.05
C HIS A 29 3.85 -6.89 8.28
N GLY A 30 4.17 -8.02 8.93
CA GLY A 30 4.01 -9.35 8.32
C GLY A 30 2.55 -9.71 8.00
N SER A 31 1.59 -9.27 8.81
CA SER A 31 0.16 -9.50 8.54
C SER A 31 -0.35 -8.62 7.40
N LEU A 32 0.12 -7.37 7.33
CA LEU A 32 -0.17 -6.46 6.22
C LEU A 32 0.36 -7.03 4.90
N LEU A 33 1.59 -7.53 4.89
CA LEU A 33 2.17 -8.19 3.72
C LEU A 33 1.35 -9.39 3.28
N ARG A 34 0.93 -10.26 4.21
CA ARG A 34 0.07 -11.41 3.87
C ARG A 34 -1.29 -10.98 3.31
N LEU A 35 -1.91 -9.96 3.88
CA LEU A 35 -3.17 -9.41 3.36
C LEU A 35 -3.00 -8.97 1.91
N ILE A 36 -1.94 -8.23 1.61
CA ILE A 36 -1.64 -7.74 0.27
C ILE A 36 -1.32 -8.91 -0.69
N GLN A 37 -0.54 -9.90 -0.24
CA GLN A 37 -0.24 -11.10 -1.03
C GLN A 37 -1.50 -11.88 -1.39
N ASN A 38 -2.44 -12.04 -0.45
CA ASN A 38 -3.72 -12.69 -0.71
C ASN A 38 -4.56 -11.92 -1.73
N GLU A 39 -4.59 -10.58 -1.63
CA GLU A 39 -5.27 -9.74 -2.63
C GLU A 39 -4.63 -9.86 -4.02
N ILE A 40 -3.30 -9.88 -4.11
CA ILE A 40 -2.57 -10.09 -5.37
C ILE A 40 -2.91 -11.48 -5.93
N GLN A 41 -2.80 -12.54 -5.12
CA GLN A 41 -3.08 -13.90 -5.56
C GLN A 41 -4.51 -14.04 -6.08
N SER A 42 -5.47 -13.38 -5.43
CA SER A 42 -6.88 -13.44 -5.81
C SER A 42 -7.20 -12.67 -7.10
N ARG A 43 -6.52 -11.55 -7.36
CA ARG A 43 -6.90 -10.61 -8.45
C ARG A 43 -5.95 -10.63 -9.63
N SER A 44 -4.66 -10.83 -9.37
CA SER A 44 -3.58 -10.80 -10.34
C SER A 44 -2.48 -11.80 -9.97
N PRO A 45 -2.75 -13.11 -10.04
CA PRO A 45 -1.77 -14.13 -9.72
C PRO A 45 -0.47 -14.01 -10.57
N HIS A 46 -0.60 -13.54 -11.81
CA HIS A 46 0.53 -13.25 -12.73
C HIS A 46 1.54 -12.22 -12.16
N LEU A 47 1.11 -11.30 -11.29
CA LEU A 47 2.04 -10.38 -10.62
C LEU A 47 2.98 -11.12 -9.64
N MET A 48 2.62 -12.29 -9.14
CA MET A 48 3.52 -13.10 -8.30
C MET A 48 4.53 -13.89 -9.11
N GLU A 49 4.26 -14.13 -10.40
CA GLU A 49 5.12 -14.92 -11.30
C GLU A 49 6.17 -14.03 -11.98
N ASP A 50 5.78 -12.85 -12.45
CA ASP A 50 6.62 -11.99 -13.30
C ASP A 50 7.32 -10.84 -12.55
N CYS A 51 6.99 -10.64 -11.27
CA CYS A 51 7.49 -9.50 -10.50
C CYS A 51 8.05 -9.92 -9.14
N THR A 52 9.17 -9.31 -8.77
CA THR A 52 9.76 -9.42 -7.43
C THR A 52 9.21 -8.32 -6.55
N PHE A 53 8.72 -8.69 -5.36
CA PHE A 53 8.31 -7.73 -4.33
C PHE A 53 9.52 -7.06 -3.67
N GLU A 54 9.62 -5.73 -3.75
CA GLU A 54 10.70 -4.95 -3.13
C GLU A 54 10.30 -4.30 -1.80
N GLY A 55 9.02 -4.00 -1.61
CA GLY A 55 8.56 -3.32 -0.40
C GLY A 55 7.20 -2.63 -0.57
N LEU A 56 6.78 -1.95 0.48
CA LEU A 56 5.56 -1.14 0.50
C LEU A 56 5.93 0.34 0.53
N GLU A 57 5.09 1.18 -0.04
CA GLU A 57 5.17 2.62 0.10
C GLU A 57 3.78 3.25 0.21
N ILE A 58 3.68 4.39 0.89
CA ILE A 58 2.48 5.22 0.88
C ILE A 58 2.71 6.37 -0.09
N LEU A 59 1.83 6.53 -1.07
CA LEU A 59 1.70 7.75 -1.85
C LEU A 59 0.76 8.70 -1.12
N TRP A 60 1.28 9.84 -0.72
CA TRP A 60 0.52 10.84 0.03
C TRP A 60 -0.24 11.74 -0.93
N ASP A 61 -1.52 11.96 -0.64
CA ASP A 61 -2.35 12.91 -1.37
C ASP A 61 -1.78 14.33 -1.20
N GLN A 62 -1.35 14.90 -2.32
CA GLN A 62 -0.79 16.24 -2.41
C GLN A 62 -1.85 17.33 -2.56
N THR A 63 -3.10 16.94 -2.86
CA THR A 63 -4.18 17.88 -3.17
C THR A 63 -5.03 18.22 -1.95
N ALA A 64 -4.96 17.40 -0.89
CA ALA A 64 -5.85 17.51 0.26
C ALA A 64 -5.61 18.74 1.14
N VAL A 65 -4.42 19.35 1.15
CA VAL A 65 -4.08 20.42 2.10
C VAL A 65 -3.21 21.51 1.46
N PRO A 66 -3.63 22.79 1.47
CA PRO A 66 -2.74 23.91 1.15
C PRO A 66 -1.58 23.96 2.16
N GLY A 67 -0.34 23.90 1.67
CA GLY A 67 0.86 23.83 2.53
C GLY A 67 1.24 22.41 2.98
N ASN A 68 0.79 21.37 2.27
CA ASN A 68 1.20 19.99 2.53
C ASN A 68 2.74 19.85 2.48
N VAL A 69 3.35 19.45 3.60
CA VAL A 69 4.80 19.25 3.74
C VAL A 69 5.19 17.78 3.52
N PHE A 70 4.20 16.91 3.28
CA PHE A 70 4.46 15.49 3.08
C PHE A 70 5.18 15.26 1.74
N PRO A 71 6.18 14.37 1.72
CA PRO A 71 6.80 13.97 0.46
C PRO A 71 5.75 13.28 -0.44
N PRO A 72 6.00 13.16 -1.76
CA PRO A 72 5.10 12.47 -2.67
C PRO A 72 4.86 11.00 -2.29
N ALA A 73 5.91 10.34 -1.78
CA ALA A 73 5.89 8.95 -1.35
C ALA A 73 6.71 8.76 -0.07
N SER A 74 6.39 7.74 0.73
CA SER A 74 7.22 7.31 1.86
C SER A 74 7.27 5.79 1.93
N PRO A 75 8.45 5.18 2.13
CA PRO A 75 8.54 3.74 2.32
C PRO A 75 7.75 3.33 3.56
N LEU A 76 7.15 2.15 3.51
CA LEU A 76 6.43 1.55 4.61
C LEU A 76 7.13 0.25 5.01
N ASP A 77 7.67 0.23 6.22
CA ASP A 77 8.42 -0.88 6.77
C ASP A 77 7.97 -1.20 8.21
N GLN A 78 8.58 -2.22 8.80
CA GLN A 78 8.23 -2.66 10.16
C GLN A 78 8.49 -1.61 11.25
N TYR A 79 9.41 -0.69 11.05
CA TYR A 79 9.81 0.31 12.04
C TYR A 79 8.90 1.53 12.00
N ASN A 80 8.42 1.90 10.82
CA ASN A 80 7.59 3.09 10.63
C ASN A 80 6.09 2.80 10.49
N LEU A 81 5.67 1.53 10.36
CA LEU A 81 4.29 1.13 10.13
C LEU A 81 3.29 1.81 11.09
N GLN A 82 3.54 1.71 12.39
CA GLN A 82 2.59 2.21 13.40
C GLN A 82 2.46 3.74 13.36
N ALA A 83 3.56 4.45 13.13
CA ALA A 83 3.53 5.90 12.95
C ALA A 83 2.75 6.27 11.68
N THR A 84 2.98 5.56 10.58
CA THR A 84 2.31 5.80 9.29
C THR A 84 0.80 5.51 9.37
N LEU A 85 0.39 4.41 10.01
CA LEU A 85 -1.04 4.10 10.21
C LEU A 85 -1.73 5.15 11.10
N SER A 86 -1.03 5.65 12.12
CA SER A 86 -1.54 6.73 12.96
C SER A 86 -1.76 8.03 12.16
N LEU A 87 -0.84 8.36 11.25
CA LEU A 87 -0.96 9.51 10.35
C LEU A 87 -2.12 9.34 9.37
N LEU A 88 -2.27 8.15 8.76
CA LEU A 88 -3.36 7.83 7.84
C LEU A 88 -4.74 7.95 8.51
N ARG A 89 -4.85 7.64 9.82
CA ARG A 89 -6.10 7.84 10.57
C ARG A 89 -6.46 9.31 10.79
N MET A 90 -5.46 10.16 10.96
CA MET A 90 -5.67 11.57 11.27
C MET A 90 -5.87 12.41 10.00
N ARG A 91 -5.29 11.97 8.88
CA ARG A 91 -5.42 12.64 7.59
C ARG A 91 -6.77 12.31 6.95
N GLN A 92 -7.37 13.33 6.33
CA GLN A 92 -8.56 13.18 5.48
C GLN A 92 -8.18 13.10 3.98
N GLY A 93 -6.92 12.75 3.68
CA GLY A 93 -6.40 12.65 2.31
C GLY A 93 -6.74 11.33 1.65
N ARG A 94 -6.71 11.30 0.31
CA ARG A 94 -6.85 10.07 -0.48
C ARG A 94 -5.50 9.36 -0.64
N ASP A 95 -4.88 9.05 0.49
CA ASP A 95 -3.57 8.42 0.53
C ASP A 95 -3.66 6.96 -0.01
N VAL A 96 -2.64 6.51 -0.74
CA VAL A 96 -2.64 5.24 -1.46
C VAL A 96 -1.49 4.36 -0.98
N LEU A 97 -1.78 3.13 -0.56
CA LEU A 97 -0.78 2.11 -0.30
C LEU A 97 -0.37 1.45 -1.62
N CYS A 98 0.91 1.55 -1.96
CA CYS A 98 1.46 0.99 -3.19
C CYS A 98 2.40 -0.16 -2.88
N LEU A 99 2.32 -1.18 -3.73
CA LEU A 99 3.28 -2.27 -3.77
C LEU A 99 4.44 -1.86 -4.67
N LYS A 100 5.65 -1.81 -4.13
CA LYS A 100 6.86 -1.63 -4.92
C LYS A 100 7.29 -3.00 -5.45
N ILE A 101 7.23 -3.14 -6.77
CA ILE A 101 7.64 -4.36 -7.47
C ILE A 101 8.62 -4.04 -8.59
N THR A 102 9.52 -4.99 -8.84
CA THR A 102 10.45 -4.94 -9.96
C THR A 102 10.19 -6.12 -10.86
N HIS A 103 10.03 -5.86 -12.16
CA HIS A 103 9.88 -6.92 -13.15
C HIS A 103 11.12 -7.80 -13.17
N VAL A 104 10.92 -9.12 -13.12
CA VAL A 104 12.02 -10.07 -13.31
C VAL A 104 12.47 -9.94 -14.76
N LYS A 105 13.71 -9.45 -14.96
CA LYS A 105 14.30 -9.18 -16.26
C LYS A 105 14.48 -10.49 -17.03
N GLY A 106 13.45 -10.90 -17.77
CA GLY A 106 13.35 -12.19 -18.44
C GLY A 106 11.99 -12.47 -19.08
N ALA A 107 10.91 -11.80 -18.62
CA ALA A 107 9.65 -11.74 -19.34
C ALA A 107 9.83 -10.85 -20.58
N VAL A 108 10.19 -11.48 -21.70
CA VAL A 108 10.22 -10.85 -23.02
C VAL A 108 8.82 -10.30 -23.29
N MET A 109 8.65 -8.97 -23.22
CA MET A 109 7.56 -8.32 -23.93
C MET A 109 7.82 -8.56 -25.42
N SER A 110 7.25 -9.62 -25.97
CA SER A 110 7.06 -9.74 -27.40
C SER A 110 5.99 -8.71 -27.75
N LEU A 111 6.42 -7.49 -28.03
CA LEU A 111 5.62 -6.50 -28.74
C LEU A 111 5.62 -6.94 -30.19
N VAL A 112 4.49 -7.49 -30.61
CA VAL A 112 4.12 -7.72 -32.02
C VAL A 112 4.11 -6.38 -32.77
#